data_AF-A0A2N0PUK7-F1
#
_entry.id   AF-A0A2N0PUK7-F1
#
_cell.length_a   1.000
_cell.length_b   1.000
_cell.length_c   1.000
_cell.angle_alpha   90.00
_cell.angle_beta   90.00
_cell.angle_gamma   90.00
#
_symmetry.space_group_name_H-M   'P 1'
#
loop_
_entity.id
_entity.type
_entity.pdbx_description
1 polymer ?
#
loop_
_entity_poly.entity_id
_entity_poly.type
_entity_poly.pdbx_seq_one_letter_code
_entity_poly.pdbx_strand_id
1 'polypeptide(L)' 'ILEACRQGVLCRTTRRMVEDEKKILRAGSVYVYDEAESGIKRWTDGKIWSPSKIVGDFLVYQELE' A
#
# COMPACT_ATOMS: atom_id res chain seq x y z
N ILE A 1 1.12 12.23 6.98
CA ILE A 1 1.22 11.49 5.70
C ILE A 1 0.09 11.91 4.76
N LEU A 2 -1.17 11.60 5.08
CA LEU A 2 -2.31 11.89 4.20
C LEU A 2 -2.42 13.37 3.78
N GLU A 3 -2.29 14.31 4.72
CA GLU A 3 -2.34 15.75 4.39
C GLU A 3 -1.19 16.18 3.47
N ALA A 4 0.02 15.68 3.69
CA ALA A 4 1.17 15.97 2.83
C ALA A 4 0.98 15.40 1.41
N CYS A 5 0.34 14.24 1.28
CA CYS A 5 -0.07 13.68 -0.01
C CYS A 5 -1.15 14.55 -0.69
N ARG A 6 -2.13 15.04 0.07
CA ARG A 6 -3.19 15.93 -0.43
C ARG A 6 -2.63 17.26 -0.93
N GLN A 7 -1.62 17.80 -0.25
CA GLN A 7 -0.91 19.03 -0.64
C GLN A 7 0.12 18.80 -1.76
N GLY A 8 0.37 17.55 -2.19
CA GLY A 8 1.37 17.23 -3.22
C GLY A 8 2.83 17.29 -2.73
N VAL A 9 3.06 17.43 -1.42
CA VAL A 9 4.41 17.40 -0.82
C VAL A 9 4.99 15.99 -0.86
N LEU A 10 4.15 14.97 -0.65
CA LEU A 10 4.52 13.56 -0.82
C LEU A 10 3.82 12.97 -2.03
N CYS A 11 4.58 12.28 -2.88
CA CYS A 11 4.04 11.58 -4.05
C CYS A 11 3.06 10.48 -3.61
N ARG A 12 1.95 10.37 -4.34
CA ARG A 12 0.97 9.29 -4.21
C ARG A 12 1.25 8.22 -5.26
N THR A 13 0.86 6.99 -4.98
CA THR A 13 0.86 5.91 -5.96
C THR A 13 -0.33 6.09 -6.90
N THR A 14 -0.07 6.35 -8.18
CA THR A 14 -1.09 6.67 -9.19
C THR A 14 -1.39 5.52 -10.15
N ARG A 15 -0.77 4.35 -9.96
CA ARG A 15 -1.02 3.12 -10.74
C ARG A 15 -0.60 1.88 -9.97
N ARG A 16 -1.05 0.71 -10.43
CA ARG A 16 -0.56 -0.59 -9.91
C ARG A 16 0.94 -0.75 -10.14
N MET A 17 1.60 -1.40 -9.18
CA MET A 17 3.00 -1.80 -9.30
C MET A 17 3.16 -2.92 -10.34
N VAL A 18 4.25 -2.84 -11.10
CA VAL A 18 4.70 -3.96 -11.95
C VAL A 18 5.55 -4.94 -11.13
N GLU A 19 5.84 -6.12 -11.69
CA GLU A 19 6.46 -7.22 -10.94
C GLU A 19 7.82 -6.85 -10.31
N ASP A 20 8.65 -6.08 -11.03
CA ASP A 20 9.95 -5.65 -10.50
C ASP A 20 9.82 -4.59 -9.39
N GLU A 21 8.78 -3.76 -9.41
CA GLU A 21 8.50 -2.78 -8.35
C GLU A 21 8.02 -3.45 -7.06
N LYS A 22 7.45 -4.65 -7.15
CA LYS A 22 7.07 -5.42 -5.95
C LYS A 22 8.30 -5.91 -5.18
N LYS A 23 9.40 -6.20 -5.88
CA LYS A 23 10.64 -6.73 -5.27
C LYS A 23 11.34 -5.74 -4.36
N ILE A 24 11.08 -4.44 -4.52
CA ILE A 24 11.69 -3.37 -3.70
C ILE A 24 10.92 -3.08 -2.40
N LEU A 25 9.79 -3.76 -2.18
CA LEU A 25 9.01 -3.62 -0.95
C LEU A 25 9.82 -4.08 0.26
N ARG A 26 9.87 -3.22 1.28
CA ARG A 26 10.66 -3.44 2.48
C ARG A 26 10.00 -2.83 3.70
N ALA A 27 10.47 -3.22 4.87
CA ALA A 27 10.06 -2.63 6.13
C ALA A 27 10.22 -1.10 6.10
N GLY A 28 9.20 -0.38 6.56
CA GLY A 28 9.16 1.08 6.60
C GLY A 28 8.64 1.76 5.32
N SER A 29 8.41 1.03 4.23
CA SER A 29 7.75 1.59 3.05
C SER A 29 6.27 1.91 3.34
N VAL A 30 5.82 3.09 2.93
CA VAL A 30 4.43 3.54 3.06
C VAL A 30 3.90 3.93 1.68
N TYR A 31 2.76 3.37 1.30
CA TYR A 31 2.08 3.65 0.03
C TYR A 31 0.73 4.28 0.30
N VAL A 32 0.42 5.33 -0.44
CA VAL A 32 -0.86 6.05 -0.37
C VAL A 32 -1.36 6.21 -1.79
N TYR A 33 -2.58 5.74 -2.06
CA TYR A 33 -3.23 5.88 -3.36
C TYR A 33 -4.66 6.40 -3.18
N ASP A 34 -5.12 7.17 -4.16
CA ASP A 34 -6.53 7.51 -4.31
C ASP A 34 -7.17 6.47 -5.27
N GLU A 35 -8.33 5.92 -4.91
CA GLU A 35 -8.95 4.84 -5.70
C GLU A 35 -9.35 5.30 -7.11
N ALA A 36 -9.85 6.53 -7.26
CA ALA A 36 -10.33 7.05 -8.54
C ALA A 36 -9.18 7.43 -9.46
N GLU A 37 -8.14 8.08 -8.92
CA GLU A 37 -6.94 8.46 -9.68
C GLU A 37 -6.12 7.24 -10.11
N SER A 38 -5.93 6.26 -9.21
CA SER A 38 -5.02 5.13 -9.44
C SER A 38 -5.68 3.90 -10.06
N GLY A 39 -7.01 3.78 -9.93
CA GLY A 39 -7.75 2.55 -10.24
C GLY A 39 -7.46 1.38 -9.29
N ILE A 40 -6.72 1.61 -8.19
CA ILE A 40 -6.41 0.57 -7.19
C ILE A 40 -7.54 0.52 -6.17
N LYS A 41 -8.34 -0.54 -6.22
CA LYS A 41 -9.37 -0.83 -5.20
C LYS A 41 -8.86 -1.68 -4.04
N ARG A 42 -7.85 -2.50 -4.32
CA ARG A 42 -7.18 -3.39 -3.37
C ARG A 42 -5.70 -3.42 -3.72
N TRP A 43 -4.87 -3.22 -2.71
CA TRP A 43 -3.42 -3.35 -2.82
C TRP A 43 -3.03 -4.79 -3.11
N THR A 44 -2.03 -4.97 -3.97
CA THR A 44 -1.47 -6.27 -4.34
C THR A 44 0.04 -6.13 -4.51
N ASP A 45 0.79 -6.75 -3.61
CA ASP A 45 2.25 -6.70 -3.59
C ASP A 45 2.92 -8.03 -3.96
N GLY A 46 2.14 -9.07 -4.25
CA GLY A 46 2.66 -10.40 -4.60
C GLY A 46 3.14 -11.22 -3.40
N LYS A 47 2.95 -10.72 -2.16
CA LYS A 47 3.24 -11.47 -0.94
C LYS A 47 2.03 -12.28 -0.50
N ILE A 48 2.28 -13.37 0.21
CA ILE A 48 1.24 -14.18 0.85
C ILE A 48 1.01 -13.61 2.24
N TRP A 49 -0.23 -13.25 2.54
CA TRP A 49 -0.61 -12.61 3.79
C TRP A 49 -1.56 -13.48 4.60
N SER A 50 -1.43 -13.45 5.92
CA SER A 50 -2.41 -14.01 6.84
C SER A 50 -3.79 -13.39 6.67
N PRO A 51 -4.87 -14.00 7.20
CA PRO A 51 -6.12 -13.28 7.41
C PRO A 51 -5.92 -11.99 8.23
N SER A 52 -6.76 -10.99 7.99
CA SER A 52 -6.67 -9.69 8.66
C SER A 52 -6.95 -9.78 10.16
N LYS A 53 -6.17 -9.06 10.96
CA LYS A 53 -6.47 -8.77 12.36
C LYS A 53 -6.79 -7.29 12.51
N ILE A 54 -7.81 -6.96 13.29
CA ILE A 54 -8.15 -5.56 13.62
C ILE A 54 -7.27 -5.12 14.81
N VAL A 55 -6.56 -4.02 14.65
CA VAL A 55 -5.79 -3.36 15.71
C VAL A 55 -6.11 -1.87 15.68
N GLY A 56 -6.96 -1.42 16.61
CA GLY A 56 -7.55 -0.07 16.54
C GLY A 56 -8.30 0.11 15.22
N ASP A 57 -7.97 1.17 14.49
CA ASP A 57 -8.58 1.50 13.19
C ASP A 57 -7.87 0.82 11.99
N PHE A 58 -6.95 -0.11 12.23
CA PHE A 58 -6.11 -0.71 11.20
C PHE A 58 -6.40 -2.20 10.99
N LEU A 59 -6.28 -2.64 9.74
CA LEU A 59 -6.14 -4.04 9.38
C LEU A 59 -4.66 -4.38 9.31
N VAL A 60 -4.23 -5.33 10.13
CA VAL A 60 -2.86 -5.81 10.21
C VAL A 60 -2.79 -7.22 9.65
N TYR A 61 -1.77 -7.46 8.83
CA TYR A 61 -1.49 -8.72 8.16
C TYR A 61 -0.06 -9.15 8.53
N GLN A 62 0.17 -10.45 8.66
CA GLN A 62 1.50 -11.02 8.81
C GLN A 62 1.87 -11.76 7.52
N GLU A 63 3.07 -11.51 7.01
CA GLU A 63 3.59 -12.21 5.84
C GLU A 63 3.76 -13.70 6.19
N LEU A 64 3.29 -14.57 5.31
CA LEU A 64 3.43 -16.02 5.41
C LEU A 64 4.58 -16.48 4.50
N GLU A 65 5.25 -17.54 4.92
CA GLU A 65 6.29 -18.22 4.14
C GLU A 65 5.67 -19.10 3.04
#